data_AF-A0A356NG53-F1
#
_entry.id   AF-A0A356NG53-F1
#
_cell.length_a   1.000
_cell.length_b   1.000
_cell.length_c   1.000
_cell.angle_alpha   90.00
_cell.angle_beta   90.00
_cell.angle_gamma   90.00
#
_symmetry.space_group_name_H-M   'P 1'
#
loop_
_entity.id
_entity.type
_entity.pdbx_description
1 polymer ?
#
loop_
_entity_poly.entity_id
_entity_poly.type
_entity_poly.pdbx_seq_one_letter_code
_entity_poly.pdbx_strand_id
1 'polypeptide(L)'
;RYMGDLSGGQILKTIAQKALNLGDRDGVNFYNFDAIADEKAFKAMYRARMDSLPIDQATAERIVEEANHAFGLNMHMFKELEGNLILAIGKTLFGFLTRRQRAGSTEGGATATAA
;
A
#
# COMPACT_ATOMS: atom_id res chain seq x y z
N ARG A 1 6.51 -2.83 0.64
CA ARG A 1 6.01 -2.27 -0.65
C ARG A 1 5.30 -3.32 -1.50
N TYR A 2 5.99 -4.34 -2.04
CA TYR A 2 5.40 -5.34 -2.95
C TYR A 2 4.15 -6.06 -2.43
N MET A 3 4.12 -6.46 -1.15
CA MET A 3 2.91 -7.04 -0.54
C MET A 3 1.71 -6.07 -0.53
N GLY A 4 1.97 -4.77 -0.47
CA GLY A 4 0.97 -3.71 -0.58
C GLY A 4 0.46 -3.55 -2.01
N ASP A 5 1.33 -3.65 -3.01
CA ASP A 5 0.95 -3.60 -4.43
C ASP A 5 0.04 -4.78 -4.81
N LEU A 6 0.34 -5.97 -4.28
CA LEU A 6 -0.49 -7.19 -4.40
C LEU A 6 -1.72 -7.20 -3.46
N SER A 7 -2.00 -6.11 -2.76
CA SER A 7 -3.16 -6.01 -1.86
C SER A 7 -3.93 -4.71 -2.12
N GLY A 8 -3.57 -3.61 -1.46
CA GLY A 8 -4.21 -2.31 -1.68
C GLY A 8 -3.96 -1.73 -3.07
N GLY A 9 -2.83 -2.08 -3.71
CA GLY A 9 -2.50 -1.66 -5.06
C GLY A 9 -3.54 -2.07 -6.11
N GLN A 10 -4.16 -3.24 -5.97
CA GLN A 10 -5.23 -3.68 -6.89
C GLN A 10 -6.50 -2.82 -6.79
N ILE A 11 -6.78 -2.28 -5.59
CA ILE A 11 -7.86 -1.30 -5.41
C ILE A 11 -7.45 0.04 -6.03
N LEU A 12 -6.21 0.49 -5.83
CA LEU A 12 -5.69 1.72 -6.44
C LEU A 12 -5.70 1.67 -7.97
N LYS A 13 -5.36 0.52 -8.56
CA LYS A 13 -5.51 0.25 -10.00
C LYS A 13 -6.93 0.56 -10.47
N THR A 14 -7.93 -0.04 -9.81
CA THR A 14 -9.35 0.14 -10.13
C THR A 14 -9.78 1.60 -10.00
N ILE A 15 -9.30 2.30 -8.97
CA ILE A 15 -9.59 3.72 -8.76
C ILE A 15 -8.96 4.56 -9.88
N ALA A 16 -7.71 4.32 -10.24
CA ALA A 16 -7.01 5.05 -11.30
C ALA A 16 -7.69 4.87 -12.66
N GLN A 17 -8.08 3.63 -13.00
CA GLN A 17 -8.81 3.34 -14.24
C GLN A 17 -10.10 4.13 -14.34
N LYS A 18 -10.88 4.18 -13.25
CA LYS A 18 -12.15 4.91 -13.21
C LYS A 18 -11.95 6.43 -13.21
N ALA A 19 -11.03 6.94 -12.40
CA ALA A 19 -10.82 8.37 -12.22
C ALA A 19 -10.21 9.04 -13.47
N LEU A 20 -9.39 8.30 -14.22
CA LEU A 20 -8.67 8.80 -15.39
C LEU A 20 -9.19 8.24 -16.72
N ASN A 21 -10.28 7.47 -16.69
CA ASN A 21 -10.88 6.82 -17.86
C ASN A 21 -9.85 6.00 -18.68
N LEU A 22 -9.05 5.19 -17.98
CA LEU A 22 -8.01 4.35 -18.60
C LEU A 22 -8.54 2.96 -18.94
N GLY A 23 -7.92 2.35 -19.95
CA GLY A 23 -8.17 0.95 -20.30
C GLY A 23 -7.55 -0.05 -19.32
N ASP A 24 -7.54 -1.33 -19.70
CA ASP A 24 -7.14 -2.42 -18.81
C ASP A 24 -5.63 -2.47 -18.49
N ARG A 25 -4.79 -1.91 -19.37
CA ARG A 25 -3.33 -1.98 -19.26
C ARG A 25 -2.64 -0.62 -19.34
N ASP A 26 -3.04 0.22 -20.28
CA ASP A 26 -2.38 1.50 -20.51
C ASP A 26 -2.58 2.45 -19.32
N GLY A 27 -1.48 2.98 -18.79
CA GLY A 27 -1.47 3.86 -17.62
C GLY A 27 -1.57 3.15 -16.26
N VAL A 28 -1.75 1.82 -16.22
CA VAL A 28 -1.85 1.04 -14.96
C VAL A 28 -0.98 -0.22 -14.92
N ASN A 29 -0.03 -0.37 -15.84
CA ASN A 29 0.90 -1.51 -15.89
C ASN A 29 1.72 -1.73 -14.61
N PHE A 30 1.89 -0.69 -13.77
CA PHE A 30 2.54 -0.84 -12.46
C PHE A 30 1.85 -1.88 -11.56
N TYR A 31 0.54 -2.09 -11.72
CA TYR A 31 -0.25 -3.04 -10.93
C TYR A 31 -0.49 -4.39 -11.64
N ASN A 32 0.14 -4.63 -12.79
CA ASN A 32 0.00 -5.86 -13.56
C ASN A 32 1.18 -6.79 -13.28
N PHE A 33 0.90 -7.97 -12.72
CA PHE A 33 1.91 -8.96 -12.34
C PHE A 33 1.76 -10.25 -13.15
N ASP A 34 2.15 -10.23 -14.42
CA ASP A 34 1.90 -11.34 -15.38
C ASP A 34 2.53 -12.68 -14.96
N ALA A 35 3.59 -12.65 -14.13
CA ALA A 35 4.23 -13.85 -13.58
C ALA A 35 3.54 -14.42 -12.32
N ILE A 36 2.54 -13.72 -11.78
CA ILE A 36 1.83 -14.10 -10.55
C ILE A 36 0.39 -14.47 -10.93
N ALA A 37 0.15 -15.77 -11.13
CA ALA A 37 -1.18 -16.28 -11.49
C ALA A 37 -2.16 -16.28 -10.29
N ASP A 38 -1.66 -16.51 -9.07
CA ASP A 38 -2.45 -16.50 -7.83
C ASP A 38 -1.77 -15.61 -6.79
N GLU A 39 -2.29 -14.40 -6.62
CA GLU A 39 -1.79 -13.42 -5.66
C GLU A 39 -1.90 -13.91 -4.20
N LYS A 40 -2.94 -14.69 -3.87
CA LYS A 40 -3.15 -15.19 -2.50
C LYS A 40 -2.10 -16.24 -2.17
N ALA A 41 -1.90 -17.21 -3.07
CA ALA A 41 -0.86 -18.22 -2.92
C ALA A 41 0.54 -17.60 -2.87
N PHE A 42 0.82 -16.63 -3.75
CA PHE A 42 2.10 -15.92 -3.76
C PHE A 42 2.35 -15.19 -2.44
N LYS A 43 1.36 -14.46 -1.91
CA LYS A 43 1.46 -13.77 -0.62
C LYS A 43 1.66 -14.73 0.55
N ALA A 44 1.08 -15.92 0.51
CA ALA A 44 1.30 -16.95 1.53
C ALA A 44 2.74 -17.49 1.47
N MET A 45 3.22 -17.84 0.28
CA MET A 45 4.59 -18.28 0.04
C MET A 45 5.60 -17.21 0.47
N TYR A 46 5.38 -15.94 0.12
CA TYR A 46 6.27 -14.84 0.48
C TYR A 46 6.43 -14.71 2.00
N ARG A 47 5.32 -14.78 2.76
CA ARG A 47 5.37 -14.74 4.23
C ARG A 47 6.14 -15.92 4.80
N ALA A 48 5.84 -17.15 4.35
CA ALA A 48 6.55 -18.34 4.80
C ALA A 48 8.07 -18.25 4.53
N ARG A 49 8.48 -17.64 3.42
CA ARG A 49 9.90 -17.39 3.11
C ARG A 49 10.53 -16.38 4.07
N MET A 50 9.83 -15.28 4.38
CA MET A 50 10.29 -14.30 5.37
C MET A 50 10.44 -14.93 6.76
N ASP A 51 9.47 -15.76 7.17
CA ASP A 51 9.49 -16.45 8.47
C ASP A 51 10.63 -17.47 8.57
N SER A 52 11.11 -18.00 7.44
CA SER A 52 12.20 -18.98 7.38
C SER A 52 13.61 -18.37 7.31
N LEU A 53 13.73 -17.04 7.34
CA LEU A 53 15.03 -16.39 7.24
C LEU A 53 15.89 -16.68 8.49
N PRO A 54 17.17 -17.07 8.32
CA PRO A 54 18.06 -17.37 9.44
C PRO A 54 18.62 -16.08 10.05
N ILE A 55 17.75 -15.28 10.68
CA ILE A 55 18.10 -14.02 11.33
C ILE A 55 17.75 -14.05 12.82
N ASP A 56 18.47 -13.26 13.61
CA ASP A 56 18.14 -13.07 15.02
C ASP A 56 17.02 -12.04 15.22
N GLN A 57 16.48 -12.01 16.43
CA GLN A 57 15.41 -11.11 16.82
C GLN A 57 15.80 -9.63 16.65
N ALA A 58 17.05 -9.27 16.98
CA ALA A 58 17.55 -7.90 16.82
C ALA A 58 17.55 -7.46 15.35
N THR A 59 17.89 -8.36 14.42
CA THR A 59 17.82 -8.08 12.99
C THR A 59 16.37 -7.97 12.52
N ALA A 60 15.47 -8.84 13.01
CA ALA A 60 14.05 -8.75 12.70
C ALA A 60 13.46 -7.39 13.13
N GLU A 61 13.81 -6.90 14.32
CA GLU A 61 13.40 -5.58 14.82
C GLU A 61 13.90 -4.44 13.94
N ARG A 62 15.18 -4.46 13.53
CA ARG A 62 15.72 -3.47 12.58
C ARG A 62 14.99 -3.49 11.23
N ILE A 63 14.59 -4.67 10.74
CA ILE A 63 13.81 -4.79 9.50
C ILE A 63 12.42 -4.19 9.66
N VAL A 64 11.77 -4.39 10.82
CA VAL A 64 10.47 -3.78 11.12
C VAL A 64 10.59 -2.25 11.23
N GLU A 65 11.64 -1.75 11.88
CA GLU A 65 11.93 -0.31 11.95
C GLU A 65 12.11 0.29 10.55
N GLU A 66 12.91 -0.35 9.70
CA GLU A 66 13.11 0.09 8.33
C GLU A 66 11.82 0.01 7.51
N ALA A 67 10.96 -0.99 7.73
CA ALA A 67 9.67 -1.07 7.07
C ALA A 67 8.76 0.11 7.43
N ASN A 68 8.78 0.55 8.70
CA ASN A 68 8.09 1.76 9.14
C ASN A 68 8.71 3.03 8.55
N HIS A 69 10.04 3.11 8.47
CA HIS A 69 10.74 4.22 7.83
C HIS A 69 10.36 4.33 6.35
N ALA A 70 10.41 3.22 5.61
CA ALA A 70 9.97 3.14 4.22
C ALA A 70 8.51 3.56 4.04
N PHE A 71 7.61 3.19 4.96
CA PHE A 71 6.24 3.69 4.95
C PHE A 71 6.18 5.22 5.10
N GLY A 72 6.95 5.79 6.03
CA GLY A 72 7.11 7.23 6.20
C GLY A 72 7.58 7.94 4.92
N LEU A 73 8.60 7.39 4.24
CA LEU A 73 9.09 7.93 2.96
C LEU A 73 8.00 7.93 1.88
N ASN A 74 7.21 6.87 1.79
CA ASN A 74 6.07 6.82 0.85
C ASN A 74 5.03 7.90 1.19
N MET A 75 4.74 8.12 2.47
CA MET A 75 3.82 9.18 2.89
C MET A 75 4.36 10.57 2.58
N HIS A 76 5.67 10.79 2.72
CA HIS A 76 6.31 12.06 2.39
C HIS A 76 6.17 12.38 0.90
N MET A 77 6.45 11.42 0.03
CA MET A 77 6.24 11.56 -1.42
C MET A 77 4.78 11.96 -1.75
N PHE A 78 3.78 11.36 -1.09
CA PHE A 78 2.38 11.76 -1.31
C PHE A 78 2.06 13.16 -0.80
N LYS A 79 2.63 13.58 0.33
CA LYS A 79 2.48 14.95 0.85
C LYS A 79 3.04 15.98 -0.11
N GLU A 80 4.16 15.69 -0.78
CA GLU A 80 4.72 16.60 -1.79
C GLU A 80 3.76 16.84 -2.98
N LEU A 81 2.90 15.87 -3.30
CA LEU A 81 1.90 15.98 -4.36
C LEU A 81 0.61 16.69 -3.91
N GLU A 82 0.41 16.90 -2.60
CA GLU A 82 -0.81 17.48 -2.03
C GLU A 82 -1.06 18.90 -2.55
N GLY A 83 0.00 19.70 -2.69
CA GLY A 83 -0.09 21.07 -3.21
C GLY A 83 -0.68 21.13 -4.62
N ASN A 84 -0.28 20.20 -5.49
CA ASN A 84 -0.81 20.11 -6.85
C ASN A 84 -2.29 19.74 -6.85
N LEU A 85 -2.71 18.85 -5.95
CA LEU A 85 -4.11 18.46 -5.81
C LEU A 85 -4.96 19.63 -5.31
N ILE A 86 -4.49 20.38 -4.31
CA ILE A 86 -5.17 21.58 -3.80
C ILE A 86 -5.36 22.63 -4.91
N LEU A 87 -4.35 22.82 -5.77
CA LEU A 87 -4.44 23.72 -6.91
C LEU A 87 -5.48 23.24 -7.93
N ALA A 88 -5.54 21.93 -8.19
CA ALA A 88 -6.47 21.35 -9.16
C ALA A 88 -7.94 21.40 -8.71
N ILE A 89 -8.25 21.16 -7.44
CA ILE A 89 -9.65 21.02 -6.94
C ILE A 89 -10.12 22.16 -6.03
N GLY A 90 -9.21 23.05 -5.62
CA GLY A 90 -9.47 24.15 -4.71
C GLY A 90 -9.46 23.77 -3.22
N LYS A 91 -9.02 24.70 -2.38
CA LYS A 91 -8.82 24.51 -0.93
C LYS A 91 -10.08 24.06 -0.18
N THR A 92 -11.25 24.62 -0.52
CA THR A 92 -12.51 24.31 0.16
C THR A 92 -12.96 22.87 -0.07
N LEU A 93 -12.91 22.40 -1.32
CA LEU A 93 -13.29 21.03 -1.66
C LEU A 93 -12.27 20.02 -1.12
N PHE A 94 -10.97 20.34 -1.20
CA PHE A 94 -9.93 19.53 -0.60
C PHE A 94 -10.16 19.32 0.91
N GLY A 95 -10.38 20.41 1.66
CA GLY A 95 -10.62 20.34 3.11
C GLY A 95 -11.88 19.56 3.49
N PHE A 96 -12.92 19.56 2.65
CA PHE A 96 -14.11 18.74 2.85
C PHE A 96 -13.82 17.24 2.68
N LEU A 97 -13.09 16.86 1.63
CA LEU A 97 -12.80 15.46 1.31
C LEU A 97 -11.83 14.81 2.31
N THR A 98 -10.88 15.55 2.85
CA THR A 98 -9.84 15.02 3.75
C THR A 98 -10.22 15.05 5.22
N ARG A 99 -11.34 15.68 5.58
CA ARG A 99 -11.77 15.86 6.99
C ARG A 99 -12.08 14.56 7.72
N ARG A 100 -12.44 13.50 6.99
CA ARG A 100 -12.94 12.25 7.57
C ARG A 100 -11.82 11.23 7.69
N GLN A 101 -11.41 10.92 8.91
CA GLN A 101 -10.49 9.82 9.18
C GLN A 101 -11.20 8.48 9.00
N ARG A 102 -10.55 7.53 8.32
CA ARG A 102 -11.04 6.14 8.15
C ARG A 102 -10.17 5.21 8.98
N ALA A 103 -10.77 4.13 9.49
CA ALA A 103 -10.03 3.05 10.15
C ALA A 103 -9.05 2.39 9.16
N GLY A 104 -7.89 1.98 9.65
CA GLY A 104 -6.87 1.32 8.85
C GLY A 104 -7.33 -0.06 8.38
N SER A 105 -7.09 -0.39 7.11
CA SER A 105 -7.55 -1.65 6.51
C SER A 105 -6.91 -2.91 7.10
N THR A 106 -5.90 -2.76 7.96
CA THR A 106 -5.18 -3.87 8.62
C THR A 106 -5.29 -3.84 10.15
N GLU A 107 -6.02 -2.88 10.75
CA GLU A 107 -6.04 -2.67 12.21
C GLU A 107 -6.81 -3.75 12.98
N GLY A 108 -7.77 -4.46 12.36
CA GLY A 108 -8.60 -5.48 13.02
C GLY A 108 -8.00 -6.88 13.13
N GLY A 109 -6.80 -7.14 12.60
CA GLY A 109 -6.18 -8.47 12.56
C GLY A 109 -5.11 -8.74 13.63
N ALA A 110 -4.61 -7.71 14.29
CA ALA A 110 -3.47 -7.83 15.22
C ALA A 110 -3.83 -8.38 16.61
N THR A 111 -5.12 -8.47 16.95
CA THR A 111 -5.60 -8.88 18.29
C THR A 111 -5.89 -10.37 18.43
N ALA A 112 -5.68 -11.20 17.41
CA ALA A 112 -6.09 -12.62 17.42
C ALA A 112 -4.97 -13.65 17.64
N THR A 113 -3.72 -13.25 17.88
CA THR A 113 -2.58 -14.19 18.07
C THR A 113 -1.71 -13.85 19.28
N ALA A 114 -2.34 -13.40 20.37
CA ALA A 114 -1.71 -13.31 21.69
C ALA A 114 -2.68 -13.82 22.76
N ALA A 115 -2.87 -15.14 22.80
CA ALA A 115 -3.45 -15.88 23.91
C ALA A 115 -2.90 -17.32 23.89
#